data_AF-A0A0A8H2Q2-F1
#
_entry.id   AF-A0A0A8H2Q2-F1
#
_cell.length_a   1.000
_cell.length_b   1.000
_cell.length_c   1.000
_cell.angle_alpha   90.00
_cell.angle_beta   90.00
_cell.angle_gamma   90.00
#
_symmetry.space_group_name_H-M   'P 1'
#
loop_
_entity.id
_entity.type
_entity.pdbx_description
1 polymer ?
#
loop_
_entity_poly.entity_id
_entity_poly.type
_entity_poly.pdbx_seq_one_letter_code
_entity_poly.pdbx_strand_id
1 'polypeptide(L)'
;MVNLFANFLSRFREIFVPSHLSLEFRAKSFAAIIVANKNIKPELWDILNEISKEIYPDDKSRQAVLVQTTKEYTDLVLKNELSLDSLLKNISFLLKTHPRYAQKINFNRLRKFLDKNEEESLVQQRVIEFFEQEIHYIASKNI
;
A
#
# COMPACT_ATOMS: atom_id res chain seq x y z
N MET A 1 -6.19 22.45 5.23
CA MET A 1 -5.44 22.94 4.04
C MET A 1 -4.53 21.89 3.39
N VAL A 2 -4.05 20.86 4.10
CA VAL A 2 -3.17 19.80 3.53
C VAL A 2 -3.83 18.97 2.40
N ASN A 3 -5.16 18.79 2.45
CA ASN A 3 -5.89 17.90 1.52
C ASN A 3 -5.85 18.33 0.05
N LEU A 4 -5.95 19.64 -0.25
CA LEU A 4 -6.05 20.09 -1.66
C LEU A 4 -4.71 19.92 -2.39
N PHE A 5 -3.61 20.25 -1.71
CA PHE A 5 -2.25 20.12 -2.24
C PHE A 5 -1.84 18.65 -2.37
N ALA A 6 -2.20 17.80 -1.40
CA ALA A 6 -1.97 16.36 -1.48
C ALA A 6 -2.75 15.71 -2.64
N ASN A 7 -4.02 16.08 -2.83
CA ASN A 7 -4.85 15.61 -3.95
C ASN A 7 -4.25 16.03 -5.30
N PHE A 8 -3.80 17.29 -5.41
CA PHE A 8 -3.13 17.79 -6.61
C PHE A 8 -1.83 17.03 -6.90
N LEU A 9 -0.95 16.90 -5.91
CA LEU A 9 0.32 16.19 -6.06
C LEU A 9 0.13 14.70 -6.37
N SER A 10 -0.88 14.05 -5.77
CA SER A 10 -1.21 12.65 -6.07
C SER A 10 -1.67 12.50 -7.52
N ARG A 11 -2.53 13.42 -7.99
CA ARG A 11 -3.08 13.41 -9.35
C ARG A 11 -2.02 13.70 -10.42
N PHE A 12 -1.01 14.50 -10.09
CA PHE A 12 0.10 14.84 -10.99
C PHE A 12 1.43 14.19 -10.55
N ARG A 13 1.37 13.08 -9.82
CA ARG A 13 2.56 12.43 -9.23
C ARG A 13 3.62 12.07 -10.28
N GLU A 14 3.19 11.75 -11.49
CA GLU A 14 4.05 11.38 -12.61
C GLU A 14 5.02 12.50 -12.99
N ILE A 15 4.62 13.76 -12.77
CA ILE A 15 5.39 14.95 -13.11
C ILE A 15 6.19 15.44 -11.90
N PHE A 16 5.58 15.44 -10.71
CA PHE A 16 6.14 16.15 -9.54
C PHE A 16 6.81 15.26 -8.50
N VAL A 17 6.68 13.93 -8.60
CA VAL A 17 7.27 13.01 -7.63
C VAL A 17 8.29 12.10 -8.32
N PRO A 18 9.61 12.35 -8.11
CA PRO A 18 10.64 11.43 -8.57
C PRO A 18 10.36 10.02 -8.06
N SER A 19 10.55 9.00 -8.89
CA SER A 19 10.29 7.60 -8.52
C SER A 19 8.83 7.29 -8.10
N HIS A 20 7.85 8.03 -8.64
CA HIS A 20 6.42 7.85 -8.34
C HIS A 20 5.95 6.39 -8.44
N LEU A 21 6.46 5.59 -9.39
CA LEU A 21 6.11 4.16 -9.52
C LEU A 21 6.43 3.33 -8.26
N SER A 22 7.54 3.64 -7.57
CA SER A 22 7.89 2.94 -6.32
C SER A 22 7.01 3.40 -5.16
N LEU A 23 6.56 4.65 -5.16
CA LEU A 23 5.63 5.16 -4.16
C LEU A 23 4.24 4.56 -4.37
N GLU A 24 3.79 4.53 -5.62
CA GLU A 24 2.52 3.91 -6.01
C GLU A 24 2.49 2.43 -5.66
N PHE A 25 3.58 1.69 -5.88
CA PHE A 25 3.69 0.31 -5.43
C PHE A 25 3.43 0.18 -3.91
N ARG A 26 4.07 1.02 -3.07
CA ARG A 26 3.83 1.03 -1.63
C ARG A 26 2.37 1.35 -1.30
N ALA A 27 1.80 2.33 -1.98
CA ALA A 27 0.42 2.74 -1.77
C ALA A 27 -0.57 1.62 -2.09
N LYS A 28 -0.36 0.90 -3.20
CA LYS A 28 -1.14 -0.29 -3.56
C LYS A 28 -1.00 -1.39 -2.50
N SER A 29 0.20 -1.61 -1.97
CA SER A 29 0.41 -2.61 -0.91
C SER A 29 -0.34 -2.27 0.38
N PHE A 30 -0.35 -0.99 0.78
CA PHE A 30 -1.13 -0.54 1.94
C PHE A 30 -2.63 -0.59 1.65
N ALA A 31 -3.07 -0.19 0.46
CA ALA A 31 -4.48 -0.27 0.08
C ALA A 31 -4.99 -1.71 0.16
N ALA A 32 -4.21 -2.69 -0.34
CA ALA A 32 -4.57 -4.10 -0.31
C ALA A 32 -4.84 -4.62 1.11
N ILE A 33 -3.99 -4.28 2.09
CA ILE A 33 -4.19 -4.73 3.48
C ILE A 33 -5.33 -3.97 4.19
N ILE A 34 -5.54 -2.69 3.84
CA ILE A 34 -6.61 -1.86 4.40
C ILE A 34 -7.98 -2.33 3.89
N VAL A 35 -8.14 -2.56 2.58
CA VAL A 35 -9.42 -2.99 1.99
C VAL A 35 -9.79 -4.43 2.34
N ALA A 36 -8.80 -5.24 2.74
CA ALA A 36 -9.03 -6.56 3.30
C ALA A 36 -9.59 -6.51 4.73
N ASN A 37 -9.57 -5.34 5.40
CA ASN A 37 -10.21 -5.17 6.69
C ASN A 37 -11.73 -5.01 6.50
N LYS A 38 -12.52 -5.84 7.17
CA LYS A 38 -14.00 -5.76 7.13
C LYS A 38 -14.55 -4.46 7.72
N ASN A 39 -13.80 -3.84 8.64
CA ASN A 39 -14.17 -2.65 9.39
C ASN A 39 -13.10 -1.55 9.22
N ILE A 40 -13.11 -0.86 8.07
CA ILE A 40 -12.20 0.27 7.83
C ILE A 40 -12.59 1.44 8.73
N LYS A 41 -11.71 1.79 9.67
CA LYS A 41 -11.92 2.88 10.64
C LYS A 41 -10.89 4.00 10.46
N PRO A 42 -11.17 5.23 10.93
CA PRO A 42 -10.25 6.36 10.80
C PRO A 42 -8.83 6.10 11.32
N GLU A 43 -8.67 5.29 12.35
CA GLU A 43 -7.38 4.98 12.99
C GLU A 43 -6.42 4.25 12.05
N LEU A 44 -6.93 3.55 11.02
CA LEU A 44 -6.08 2.94 9.98
C LEU A 44 -5.31 4.02 9.19
N TRP A 45 -5.91 5.20 9.00
CA TRP A 45 -5.24 6.31 8.33
C TRP A 45 -4.21 6.98 9.24
N ASP A 46 -4.41 6.98 10.56
CA ASP A 46 -3.41 7.45 11.51
C ASP A 46 -2.18 6.53 11.52
N ILE A 47 -2.40 5.21 11.50
CA ILE A 47 -1.33 4.22 11.34
C ILE A 47 -0.55 4.48 10.05
N LEU A 48 -1.25 4.70 8.93
CA LEU A 48 -0.60 5.00 7.65
C LEU A 48 0.17 6.33 7.67
N ASN A 49 -0.37 7.36 8.32
CA ASN A 49 0.31 8.64 8.48
C ASN A 49 1.63 8.46 9.24
N GLU A 50 1.64 7.72 10.36
CA GLU A 50 2.89 7.43 11.09
C GLU A 50 3.88 6.61 10.26
N ILE A 51 3.42 5.57 9.58
CA ILE A 51 4.25 4.78 8.66
C ILE A 51 4.84 5.66 7.55
N SER A 52 4.08 6.62 7.03
CA SER A 52 4.56 7.52 5.98
C SER A 52 5.74 8.37 6.46
N LYS A 53 5.70 8.86 7.70
CA LYS A 53 6.79 9.60 8.35
C LYS A 53 8.01 8.70 8.56
N GLU A 54 7.81 7.45 8.97
CA GLU A 54 8.92 6.49 9.09
C GLU A 54 9.59 6.15 7.74
N ILE A 55 8.82 6.11 6.64
CA ILE A 55 9.35 5.80 5.30
C ILE A 55 10.07 7.02 4.71
N TYR A 56 9.58 8.23 4.98
CA TYR A 56 10.04 9.48 4.38
C TYR A 56 10.21 10.58 5.44
N PRO A 57 11.16 10.46 6.40
CA PRO A 57 11.23 11.32 7.59
C PRO A 57 11.25 12.82 7.27
N ASP A 58 11.98 13.22 6.23
CA ASP A 58 12.16 14.63 5.87
C ASP A 58 11.38 15.07 4.62
N ASP A 59 10.60 14.18 4.00
CA ASP A 59 9.87 14.46 2.76
C ASP A 59 8.35 14.44 2.97
N LYS A 60 7.83 15.58 3.45
CA LYS A 60 6.39 15.79 3.68
C LYS A 60 5.54 15.62 2.41
N SER A 61 6.11 15.89 1.23
CA SER A 61 5.41 15.72 -0.04
C SER A 61 5.15 14.25 -0.30
N ARG A 62 6.20 13.41 -0.22
CA ARG A 62 6.05 11.95 -0.38
C ARG A 62 5.21 11.31 0.71
N GLN A 63 5.26 11.80 1.95
CA GLN A 63 4.34 11.39 3.00
C GLN A 63 2.89 11.59 2.57
N ALA A 64 2.54 12.82 2.17
CA ALA A 64 1.19 13.18 1.75
C ALA A 64 0.73 12.39 0.51
N VAL A 65 1.59 12.25 -0.49
CA VAL A 65 1.27 11.49 -1.71
C VAL A 65 1.07 10.01 -1.39
N LEU A 66 1.90 9.39 -0.54
CA LEU A 66 1.71 7.98 -0.14
C LEU A 66 0.35 7.77 0.49
N VAL A 67 -0.02 8.61 1.46
CA VAL A 67 -1.31 8.53 2.16
C VAL A 67 -2.46 8.73 1.17
N GLN A 68 -2.38 9.77 0.34
CA GLN A 68 -3.45 10.12 -0.58
C GLN A 68 -3.64 9.07 -1.68
N THR A 69 -2.56 8.59 -2.28
CA THR A 69 -2.62 7.51 -3.28
C THR A 69 -3.17 6.21 -2.66
N THR A 70 -2.84 5.91 -1.40
CA THR A 70 -3.39 4.73 -0.72
C THR A 70 -4.91 4.86 -0.53
N LYS A 71 -5.39 6.04 -0.15
CA LYS A 71 -6.83 6.34 -0.06
C LYS A 71 -7.51 6.20 -1.42
N GLU A 72 -6.92 6.73 -2.48
CA GLU A 72 -7.46 6.59 -3.84
C GLU A 72 -7.66 5.12 -4.23
N TYR A 73 -6.65 4.26 -4.07
CA TYR A 73 -6.81 2.83 -4.37
C TYR A 73 -7.81 2.13 -3.46
N THR A 74 -7.88 2.53 -2.19
CA THR A 74 -8.87 2.02 -1.25
C THR A 74 -10.29 2.38 -1.70
N ASP A 75 -10.52 3.64 -2.07
CA ASP A 75 -11.79 4.15 -2.56
C ASP A 75 -12.21 3.46 -3.87
N LEU A 76 -11.28 3.23 -4.79
CA LEU A 76 -11.56 2.47 -6.03
C LEU A 76 -12.10 1.08 -5.72
N VAL A 77 -11.53 0.40 -4.71
CA VAL A 77 -12.00 -0.93 -4.30
C VAL A 77 -13.36 -0.86 -3.62
N LEU A 78 -13.55 0.08 -2.70
CA LEU A 78 -14.82 0.25 -1.99
C LEU A 78 -15.98 0.66 -2.90
N LYS A 79 -15.69 1.38 -3.99
CA LYS A 79 -16.68 1.75 -5.02
C LYS A 79 -16.90 0.66 -6.08
N ASN A 80 -16.24 -0.50 -5.94
CA ASN A 80 -16.25 -1.58 -6.92
C ASN A 80 -15.71 -1.19 -8.31
N GLU A 81 -14.90 -0.13 -8.41
CA GLU A 81 -14.21 0.29 -9.63
C GLU A 81 -12.90 -0.50 -9.85
N LEU A 82 -12.42 -1.17 -8.80
CA LEU A 82 -11.28 -2.09 -8.81
C LEU A 82 -11.55 -3.26 -7.84
N SER A 83 -11.19 -4.50 -8.16
CA SER A 83 -11.28 -5.59 -7.18
C SER A 83 -9.98 -5.75 -6.38
N LEU A 84 -10.06 -6.30 -5.17
CA LEU A 84 -8.87 -6.67 -4.39
C LEU A 84 -7.97 -7.64 -5.19
N ASP A 85 -8.55 -8.62 -5.88
CA ASP A 85 -7.81 -9.55 -6.74
C ASP A 85 -7.05 -8.83 -7.87
N SER A 86 -7.68 -7.83 -8.50
CA SER A 86 -7.04 -7.04 -9.55
C SER A 86 -5.88 -6.20 -9.00
N LEU A 87 -6.06 -5.63 -7.79
CA LEU A 87 -5.02 -4.90 -7.08
C LEU A 87 -3.83 -5.81 -6.74
N LEU A 88 -4.09 -7.00 -6.18
CA LEU A 88 -3.06 -8.00 -5.85
C LEU A 88 -2.34 -8.50 -7.11
N LYS A 89 -3.07 -8.76 -8.20
CA LYS A 89 -2.49 -9.14 -9.50
C LYS A 89 -1.55 -8.07 -10.04
N ASN A 90 -1.92 -6.79 -9.91
CA ASN A 90 -1.05 -5.68 -10.32
C ASN A 90 0.22 -5.60 -9.44
N ILE A 91 0.08 -5.80 -8.13
CA ILE A 91 1.22 -5.86 -7.20
C ILE A 91 2.17 -7.01 -7.57
N SER A 92 1.64 -8.21 -7.82
CA SER A 92 2.45 -9.37 -8.26
C SER A 92 3.18 -9.08 -9.56
N PHE A 93 2.50 -8.50 -10.54
CA PHE A 93 3.13 -8.07 -11.79
C PHE A 93 4.29 -7.10 -11.53
N LEU A 94 4.10 -6.08 -10.69
CA LEU A 94 5.14 -5.10 -10.35
C LEU A 94 6.32 -5.73 -9.60
N LEU A 95 6.09 -6.71 -8.72
CA LEU A 95 7.16 -7.47 -8.05
C LEU A 95 7.98 -8.27 -9.06
N LYS A 96 7.33 -8.90 -10.04
CA LYS A 96 7.99 -9.71 -11.09
C LYS A 96 8.77 -8.85 -12.08
N THR A 97 8.25 -7.69 -12.47
CA THR A 97 8.93 -6.76 -13.38
C THR A 97 9.99 -5.90 -12.69
N HIS A 98 9.84 -5.66 -11.39
CA HIS A 98 10.78 -4.91 -10.59
C HIS A 98 11.15 -5.66 -9.30
N PRO A 99 11.99 -6.72 -9.36
CA PRO A 99 12.35 -7.54 -8.20
C PRO A 99 12.83 -6.75 -6.98
N ARG A 100 13.52 -5.62 -7.20
CA ARG A 100 13.95 -4.68 -6.14
C ARG A 100 12.80 -4.08 -5.32
N TYR A 101 11.55 -4.24 -5.73
CA TYR A 101 10.39 -3.79 -4.96
C TYR A 101 10.07 -4.73 -3.79
N ALA A 102 10.58 -5.97 -3.79
CA ALA A 102 10.46 -6.88 -2.65
C ALA A 102 10.96 -6.23 -1.34
N GLN A 103 12.10 -5.51 -1.39
CA GLN A 103 12.66 -4.79 -0.24
C GLN A 103 11.76 -3.63 0.28
N LYS A 104 10.75 -3.23 -0.50
CA LYS A 104 9.83 -2.15 -0.13
C LYS A 104 8.65 -2.69 0.70
N ILE A 105 8.35 -3.98 0.63
CA ILE A 105 7.38 -4.62 1.51
C ILE A 105 8.02 -4.79 2.89
N ASN A 106 7.37 -4.23 3.91
CA ASN A 106 7.79 -4.39 5.30
C ASN A 106 6.63 -5.01 6.08
N PHE A 107 6.78 -6.29 6.43
CA PHE A 107 5.73 -7.05 7.10
C PHE A 107 5.38 -6.50 8.48
N ASN A 108 6.34 -5.96 9.22
CA ASN A 108 6.07 -5.33 10.51
C ASN A 108 5.11 -4.14 10.36
N ARG A 109 5.26 -3.34 9.30
CA ARG A 109 4.35 -2.23 8.98
C ARG A 109 2.99 -2.72 8.49
N LEU A 110 2.94 -3.74 7.64
CA LEU A 110 1.67 -4.31 7.18
C LEU A 110 0.86 -4.93 8.32
N ARG A 111 1.54 -5.64 9.24
CA ARG A 111 0.91 -6.27 10.40
C ARG A 111 0.27 -5.25 11.37
N LYS A 112 0.69 -3.97 11.35
CA LYS A 112 0.03 -2.90 12.12
C LYS A 112 -1.43 -2.66 11.71
N PHE A 113 -1.83 -3.06 10.50
CA PHE A 113 -3.19 -2.87 9.98
C PHE A 113 -4.15 -4.04 10.31
N LEU A 114 -3.63 -5.15 10.85
CA LEU A 114 -4.46 -6.31 11.19
C LEU A 114 -5.49 -5.94 12.25
N ASP A 115 -6.74 -6.39 12.05
CA ASP A 115 -7.72 -6.36 13.12
C ASP A 115 -7.23 -7.18 14.31
N LYS A 116 -7.57 -6.74 15.53
CA LYS A 116 -7.21 -7.44 16.77
C LYS A 116 -8.04 -8.71 16.96
N ASN A 117 -9.23 -8.76 16.36
CA ASN A 117 -10.03 -9.96 16.29
C ASN A 117 -9.51 -10.86 15.17
N GLU A 118 -9.12 -12.08 15.53
CA GLU A 118 -8.51 -13.05 14.63
C GLU A 118 -9.43 -13.42 13.46
N GLU A 119 -10.71 -13.69 13.73
CA GLU A 119 -11.72 -14.04 12.71
C GLU A 119 -11.98 -12.89 11.73
N GLU A 120 -11.95 -11.65 12.22
CA GLU A 120 -12.10 -10.45 11.39
C GLU A 120 -10.87 -10.19 10.54
N SER A 121 -9.69 -10.61 11.01
CA SER A 121 -8.41 -10.41 10.32
C SER A 121 -8.09 -11.43 9.24
N LEU A 122 -8.91 -12.48 9.04
CA LEU A 122 -8.61 -13.61 8.14
C LEU A 122 -8.24 -13.20 6.71
N VAL A 123 -8.98 -12.27 6.10
CA VAL A 123 -8.69 -11.80 4.73
C VAL A 123 -7.38 -11.02 4.69
N GLN A 124 -7.10 -10.24 5.74
CA GLN A 124 -5.85 -9.49 5.86
C GLN A 124 -4.65 -10.42 6.03
N GLN A 125 -4.80 -11.50 6.81
CA GLN A 125 -3.76 -12.53 6.94
C GLN A 125 -3.45 -13.18 5.58
N ARG A 126 -4.48 -13.52 4.79
CA ARG A 126 -4.29 -14.05 3.43
C ARG A 126 -3.57 -13.06 2.50
N VAL A 127 -3.83 -11.76 2.64
CA VAL A 127 -3.08 -10.73 1.91
C VAL A 127 -1.60 -10.72 2.32
N ILE A 128 -1.30 -10.89 3.61
CA ILE A 128 0.09 -11.02 4.09
C ILE A 128 0.74 -12.29 3.53
N GLU A 129 0.08 -13.44 3.59
CA GLU A 129 0.57 -14.71 3.04
C GLU A 129 0.86 -14.58 1.54
N PHE A 130 -0.02 -13.91 0.79
CA PHE A 130 0.21 -13.58 -0.61
C PHE A 130 1.52 -12.81 -0.81
N PHE A 131 1.78 -11.76 -0.01
CA PHE A 131 3.04 -11.02 -0.09
C PHE A 131 4.25 -11.89 0.26
N GLU A 132 4.15 -12.76 1.28
CA GLU A 132 5.22 -13.69 1.67
C GLU A 132 5.55 -14.65 0.53
N GLN A 133 4.53 -15.24 -0.11
CA GLN A 133 4.68 -16.14 -1.25
C GLN A 133 5.32 -15.44 -2.45
N GLU A 134 4.84 -14.25 -2.80
CA GLU A 134 5.40 -13.48 -3.93
C GLU A 134 6.86 -13.10 -3.67
N ILE A 135 7.21 -12.67 -2.45
CA ILE A 135 8.61 -12.33 -2.10
C ILE A 135 9.49 -13.58 -2.14
N HIS A 136 9.03 -14.71 -1.59
CA HIS A 136 9.76 -15.98 -1.66
C HIS A 136 9.98 -16.42 -3.11
N TYR A 137 8.96 -16.29 -3.97
CA TYR A 137 9.07 -16.56 -5.39
C TYR A 137 10.14 -15.67 -6.05
N ILE A 138 10.13 -14.36 -5.79
CA ILE A 138 11.14 -13.44 -6.33
C ILE A 138 12.54 -13.79 -5.82
N ALA A 139 12.70 -14.12 -4.53
CA ALA A 139 14.00 -14.50 -3.97
C ALA A 139 14.56 -15.77 -4.63
N SER A 140 13.74 -16.80 -4.81
CA SER A 140 14.17 -18.08 -5.42
C SER A 140 14.51 -17.99 -6.91
N LYS A 141 14.06 -16.94 -7.62
CA LYS A 141 14.35 -16.71 -9.04
C LYS A 141 15.56 -15.81 -9.30
N ASN A 142 16.07 -15.12 -8.28
CA ASN A 142 17.22 -14.22 -8.38
C ASN A 142 18.50 -14.80 -7.73
N ILE A 143 18.49 -16.11 -7.43
CA ILE A 143 19.65 -16.91 -7.01
C ILE A 143 20.12 -17.74 -8.21
#